data_AF-A0AAV3XPE9-F1
#
_entry.id   AF-A0AAV3XPE9-F1
#
_cell.length_a   1.000
_cell.length_b   1.000
_cell.length_c   1.000
_cell.angle_alpha   90.00
_cell.angle_beta   90.00
_cell.angle_gamma   90.00
#
_symmetry.space_group_name_H-M   'P 1'
#
loop_
_entity.id
_entity.type
_entity.pdbx_description
1 polymer ?
#
loop_
_entity_poly.entity_id
_entity_poly.type
_entity_poly.pdbx_seq_one_letter_code
_entity_poly.pdbx_strand_id
1 'polypeptide(L)' 'MIPTQQTYREKLYPWSIIRHLPNMQRITVARFRRRNDALDHLQVLRRLIPNADLTVIFDAPVTNTEVLTSRRLHNRG' A
#
# COMPACT_ATOMS: atom_id res chain seq x y z
N MET A 1 0.92 17.34 7.62
CA MET A 1 1.67 16.13 7.22
C MET A 1 1.51 15.99 5.71
N ILE A 2 2.57 16.24 4.93
CA ILE A 2 2.52 16.18 3.46
C ILE A 2 2.54 14.70 3.06
N PRO A 3 1.61 14.19 2.24
CA PRO A 3 1.65 12.80 1.79
C PRO A 3 2.96 12.60 1.03
N THR A 4 3.76 11.62 1.44
CA THR A 4 4.98 11.25 0.72
C THR A 4 4.56 10.84 -0.69
N GLN A 5 5.10 11.54 -1.68
CA GLN A 5 4.83 11.26 -3.09
C GLN A 5 5.30 9.83 -3.39
N GLN A 6 4.35 8.90 -3.52
CA GLN A 6 4.61 7.51 -3.85
C GLN A 6 5.34 7.45 -5.20
N THR A 7 6.51 6.81 -5.22
CA THR A 7 7.38 6.74 -6.39
C THR A 7 6.68 5.98 -7.52
N TYR A 8 7.05 6.25 -8.78
CA TYR A 8 6.47 5.55 -9.94
C TYR A 8 6.52 4.02 -9.81
N ARG A 9 7.62 3.49 -9.23
CA ARG A 9 7.76 2.07 -8.94
C ARG A 9 6.69 1.59 -7.98
N GLU A 10 6.47 2.28 -6.86
CA GLU A 10 5.44 1.88 -5.89
C GLU A 10 4.03 1.89 -6.48
N LYS A 11 3.74 2.74 -7.47
CA LYS A 11 2.46 2.73 -8.20
C LYS A 11 2.24 1.45 -9.02
N LEU A 12 3.31 0.82 -9.50
CA LEU A 12 3.26 -0.41 -10.31
C LEU A 12 3.09 -1.68 -9.46
N TYR A 13 3.36 -1.61 -8.15
CA TYR A 13 3.29 -2.74 -7.23
C TYR A 13 2.34 -2.43 -6.07
N PRO A 14 1.02 -2.32 -6.34
CA PRO A 14 0.05 -1.87 -5.35
C PRO A 14 -0.26 -2.93 -4.28
N TRP A 15 0.10 -4.20 -4.49
CA TRP A 15 -0.13 -5.24 -3.49
C TRP A 15 1.06 -5.34 -2.55
N SER A 16 0.86 -5.05 -1.27
CA SER A 16 1.94 -5.04 -0.27
C SER A 16 1.68 -6.05 0.83
N ILE A 17 2.73 -6.78 1.25
CA ILE A 17 2.70 -7.58 2.47
C ILE A 17 3.20 -6.72 3.61
N ILE A 18 2.37 -6.53 4.63
CA ILE A 18 2.68 -5.78 5.84
C ILE A 18 2.90 -6.75 6.99
N ARG A 19 3.96 -6.50 7.76
CA ARG A 19 4.15 -7.10 9.08
C ARG A 19 3.71 -6.12 10.15
N HIS A 20 2.83 -6.58 11.02
CA HIS A 20 2.43 -5.85 12.23
C HIS A 20 3.46 -6.13 13.33
N LEU A 21 3.84 -5.07 14.01
CA LEU A 21 4.76 -5.08 15.14
C LEU A 21 4.04 -4.60 16.40
N PRO A 22 4.60 -4.85 17.60
CA PRO A 22 4.10 -4.26 18.83
C PRO A 22 3.97 -2.73 18.72
N ASN A 23 3.13 -2.15 19.58
CA ASN A 23 2.88 -0.71 19.60
C ASN A 23 2.27 -0.17 18.31
N MET A 24 1.46 -0.99 17.62
CA MET A 24 0.73 -0.61 16.39
C MET A 24 1.65 -0.20 15.23
N GLN A 25 2.93 -0.57 15.29
CA GLN A 25 3.87 -0.29 14.22
C GLN A 25 3.65 -1.26 13.05
N ARG A 26 3.95 -0.81 11.82
CA ARG A 26 3.78 -1.58 10.60
C ARG A 26 4.98 -1.39 9.70
N ILE A 27 5.47 -2.47 9.11
CA ILE A 27 6.54 -2.44 8.12
C ILE A 27 6.09 -3.12 6.83
N THR A 28 6.48 -2.57 5.68
CA THR A 28 6.28 -3.22 4.38
C THR A 28 7.39 -4.24 4.17
N VAL A 29 7.02 -5.51 4.06
CA VAL A 29 7.96 -6.62 3.85
C VAL A 29 8.31 -6.78 2.38
N ALA A 30 7.30 -6.72 1.51
CA ALA A 30 7.45 -6.89 0.08
C ALA A 30 6.27 -6.26 -0.68
N ARG A 31 6.49 -5.90 -1.95
CA ARG A 31 5.47 -5.38 -2.86
C ARG A 31 5.39 -6.20 -4.14
N PHE A 32 4.18 -6.35 -4.67
CA PHE A 32 3.83 -7.20 -5.78
C PHE A 32 2.89 -6.47 -6.75
N ARG A 33 3.01 -6.84 -8.03
CA ARG A 33 2.16 -6.28 -9.09
C ARG A 33 0.80 -6.97 -9.11
N ARG A 34 0.76 -8.27 -8.81
CA ARG A 34 -0.45 -9.10 -8.81
C ARG A 34 -0.79 -9.54 -7.40
N ARG A 35 -2.09 -9.67 -7.12
CA ARG A 35 -2.59 -10.14 -5.82
C ARG A 35 -2.16 -11.59 -5.54
N ASN A 36 -2.23 -12.45 -6.55
CA ASN A 36 -1.93 -13.88 -6.38
C ASN A 36 -0.47 -14.08 -5.96
N ASP A 37 0.48 -13.42 -6.64
CA ASP A 37 1.89 -13.45 -6.27
C ASP A 37 2.11 -13.05 -4.79
N ALA A 38 1.39 -12.02 -4.31
CA ALA A 38 1.45 -11.60 -2.91
C ALA A 38 0.89 -12.64 -1.94
N LEU A 39 -0.20 -13.32 -2.30
CA LEU A 39 -0.82 -14.36 -1.47
C LEU A 39 0.04 -15.63 -1.41
N ASP A 40 0.58 -16.06 -2.54
CA ASP A 40 1.47 -17.23 -2.61
C ASP A 40 2.71 -16.98 -1.75
N HIS A 41 3.28 -15.77 -1.85
CA HIS A 41 4.42 -15.37 -1.03
C HIS A 41 4.07 -15.25 0.46
N LEU A 42 2.88 -14.72 0.80
CA LEU A 42 2.38 -14.70 2.18
C LEU A 42 2.27 -16.11 2.76
N GLN A 43 1.81 -17.09 1.98
CA GLN A 43 1.69 -18.47 2.43
C GLN A 43 3.06 -19.07 2.79
N VAL A 44 4.08 -18.80 1.99
CA VAL A 44 5.47 -19.21 2.28
C VAL A 44 5.96 -18.51 3.56
N LEU A 45 5.77 -17.20 3.68
CA LEU A 45 6.20 -16.45 4.86
C LEU A 45 5.54 -16.97 6.14
N ARG A 46 4.24 -17.29 6.12
CA ARG A 46 3.55 -17.86 7.29
C ARG A 46 4.10 -19.21 7.73
N ARG A 47 4.69 -20.00 6.82
CA ARG A 47 5.36 -21.26 7.16
C ARG A 47 6.74 -21.02 7.76
N LEU A 48 7.46 -20.00 7.28
CA LEU A 48 8.81 -19.68 7.73
C LEU A 48 8.82 -18.93 9.07
N ILE A 49 7.85 -18.04 9.29
CA ILE A 49 7.72 -17.19 10.47
C ILE A 49 6.27 -17.21 10.99
N PRO A 50 5.82 -18.34 11.57
CA PRO A 50 4.43 -18.53 11.98
C PRO A 50 3.94 -17.53 13.03
N ASN A 51 4.86 -16.98 13.84
CA ASN A 51 4.54 -16.01 14.89
C ASN A 51 4.47 -14.56 14.38
N ALA A 52 4.68 -14.31 13.08
CA ALA A 52 4.60 -12.98 12.53
C ALA A 52 3.18 -12.67 12.03
N ASP A 53 2.62 -11.57 12.50
CA ASP A 53 1.35 -11.05 12.00
C ASP A 53 1.55 -10.42 10.63
N LEU A 54 1.22 -11.17 9.59
CA LEU A 54 1.40 -10.79 8.18
C LEU A 54 0.06 -10.69 7.45
N THR A 55 -0.11 -9.55 6.75
CA THR A 55 -1.34 -9.21 6.02
C THR A 55 -1.00 -8.68 4.63
N VAL A 56 -1.76 -9.09 3.61
CA VAL A 56 -1.71 -8.49 2.28
C VAL A 56 -2.70 -7.32 2.21
N ILE A 57 -2.24 -6.16 1.78
CA ILE A 57 -3.05 -4.96 1.58
C ILE A 57 -2.92 -4.45 0.14
N PHE A 58 -3.95 -3.74 -0.32
CA PHE A 58 -3.89 -2.94 -1.54
C PHE A 58 -3.52 -1.51 -1.16
N ASP A 59 -2.30 -1.12 -1.48
CA ASP A 59 -1.68 0.19 -1.21
C ASP A 59 -1.53 0.95 -2.54
N ALA A 60 -2.67 1.35 -3.10
CA ALA A 60 -2.67 2.15 -4.32
C ALA A 60 -2.35 3.62 -4.03
N PRO A 61 -1.55 4.28 -4.90
CA PRO A 61 -1.33 5.71 -4.80
C PRO A 61 -2.65 6.44 -4.88
N VAL A 62 -2.94 7.22 -3.85
CA VAL A 62 -3.97 8.26 -3.89
C VAL A 62 -3.58 9.24 -4.99
N THR A 63 -4.11 9.02 -6.18
CA THR A 63 -4.00 10.01 -7.25
C THR A 63 -4.89 11.14 -6.79
N ASN A 64 -4.30 12.30 -6.52
CA ASN A 64 -4.99 13.47 -5.98
C ASN A 64 -5.89 14.11 -7.08
N THR A 65 -6.84 13.33 -7.59
CA THR A 65 -7.74 13.73 -8.67
C THR A 65 -8.82 14.66 -8.13
N GLU A 66 -9.15 14.58 -6.84
CA GLU A 66 -10.23 15.39 -6.24
C GLU A 66 -9.84 16.86 -6.02
N VAL A 67 -8.56 17.18 -5.81
CA VAL A 67 -8.12 18.58 -5.60
C VAL A 67 -8.16 19.40 -6.89
N LEU A 68 -8.08 18.75 -8.07
CA LEU A 68 -8.14 19.42 -9.37
C LEU A 68 -9.58 19.71 -9.83
N THR A 69 -10.57 18.93 -9.37
CA THR A 69 -11.99 19.14 -9.69
C THR A 69 -12.61 20.22 -8.79
N SER A 70 -12.29 20.21 -7.50
CA SER A 70 -12.86 21.18 -6.53
C SER A 70 -12.37 22.62 -6.75
N ARG A 71 -11.16 22.80 -7.31
CA ARG A 71 -10.62 24.12 -7.68
C ARG A 71 -11.20 24.69 -8.98
N ARG A 72 -11.81 23.86 -9.84
CA ARG A 72 -12.44 24.35 -11.08
C ARG A 72 -13.87 24.86 -10.88
N LEU A 73 -14.53 24.50 -9.77
CA LEU A 73 -15.90 24.93 -9.50
C LEU A 73 -15.99 26.24 -8.69
N HIS A 74 -14.99 26.56 -7.86
CA HIS A 74 -15.00 27.79 -7.04
C HIS A 74 -14.51 29.06 -7.76
N ASN A 75 -14.05 28.97 -9.01
CA ASN A 75 -13.57 30.12 -9.82
C ASN A 75 -14.54 30.49 -10.95
N ARG A 76 -15.84 30.21 -10.80
CA ARG A 76 -16.90 30.76 -11.64
C ARG A 76 -17.90 31.49 -10.75
N GLY A 77 -17.83 32.83 -10.77
CA GLY A 77 -18.74 33.73 -10.05
C GLY A 77 -18.01 34.90 -9.47
#